data_AF-W1YQY3-F1
#
_entry.id   AF-W1YQY3-F1
#
_cell.length_a   1.000
_cell.length_b   1.000
_cell.length_c   1.000
_cell.angle_alpha   90.00
_cell.angle_beta   90.00
_cell.angle_gamma   90.00
#
_symmetry.space_group_name_H-M   'P 1'
#
loop_
_entity.id
_entity.type
_entity.pdbx_description
1 polymer ?
#
loop_
_entity_poly.entity_id
_entity_poly.type
_entity_poly.pdbx_seq_one_letter_code
_entity_poly.pdbx_strand_id
1 'polypeptide(L)' 'VYVGGVAGQDTHGNLLQDLLDSNGIDKSGVVISRDRSTITKMRILGDRQQMMRLDFETVRDVEQQELE' A
#
# COMPACT_ATOMS: atom_id res chain seq x y z
N VAL A 1 5.46 -14.94 9.45
CA VAL A 1 5.11 -14.71 8.03
C VAL A 1 5.78 -13.42 7.63
N TYR A 2 6.37 -13.36 6.43
CA TYR A 2 7.07 -12.19 5.92
C TYR A 2 6.30 -11.60 4.74
N VAL A 3 6.33 -10.28 4.61
CA VAL A 3 5.81 -9.57 3.44
C VAL A 3 6.91 -8.68 2.85
N GLY A 4 6.93 -8.60 1.53
CA GLY A 4 7.85 -7.76 0.77
C GLY A 4 7.12 -6.92 -0.26
N GLY A 5 7.59 -5.70 -0.47
CA GLY A 5 6.99 -4.77 -1.44
C GLY A 5 7.43 -3.33 -1.21
N VAL A 6 6.76 -2.39 -1.89
CA VAL A 6 7.01 -0.96 -1.73
C VAL A 6 5.70 -0.26 -1.38
N ALA A 7 5.73 0.61 -0.38
CA ALA A 7 4.64 1.49 -0.01
C ALA A 7 5.09 2.95 -0.03
N GLY A 8 4.13 3.88 -0.08
CA GLY A 8 4.41 5.30 -0.02
C GLY A 8 4.60 5.78 1.41
N GLN A 9 5.33 6.88 1.59
CA GLN A 9 5.36 7.61 2.86
C GLN A 9 4.10 8.49 3.00
N ASP A 10 2.96 7.84 3.21
CA ASP A 10 1.66 8.49 3.33
C ASP A 10 0.78 7.85 4.42
N THR A 11 -0.42 8.41 4.62
CA THR A 11 -1.38 7.96 5.63
C THR A 11 -1.84 6.52 5.39
N HIS A 12 -1.96 6.09 4.14
CA HIS A 12 -2.33 4.71 3.79
C HIS A 12 -1.18 3.73 4.03
N GLY A 13 0.08 4.17 3.83
CA GLY A 13 1.27 3.40 4.17
C GLY A 13 1.38 3.14 5.68
N ASN A 14 1.12 4.16 6.50
CA ASN A 14 1.07 4.00 7.96
C ASN A 14 -0.04 3.02 8.38
N LEU A 15 -1.25 3.15 7.80
CA LEU A 15 -2.34 2.23 8.06
C LEU A 15 -1.98 0.78 7.70
N LEU A 16 -1.33 0.55 6.55
CA LEU A 16 -0.86 -0.77 6.16
C LEU A 16 0.13 -1.34 7.19
N GLN A 17 1.07 -0.51 7.65
CA GLN A 17 2.06 -0.92 8.65
C GLN A 17 1.44 -1.32 9.99
N ASP A 18 0.43 -0.59 10.46
CA ASP A 18 -0.31 -0.91 11.69
C ASP A 18 -1.11 -2.21 11.54
N LEU A 19 -1.71 -2.43 10.36
CA LEU A 19 -2.42 -3.67 10.06
C LEU A 19 -1.48 -4.88 10.03
N LEU A 20 -0.27 -4.74 9.48
CA LEU A 20 0.72 -5.81 9.48
C LEU A 20 1.18 -6.14 10.91
N ASP A 21 1.48 -5.12 11.72
CA ASP A 21 1.90 -5.28 13.12
C ASP A 21 0.83 -5.98 13.95
N SER A 22 -0.42 -5.51 13.86
CA SER A 22 -1.55 -6.10 14.60
C SER A 22 -1.86 -7.56 14.21
N ASN A 23 -1.43 -7.99 13.02
CA ASN A 23 -1.57 -9.37 12.56
C ASN A 23 -0.28 -10.21 12.74
N GLY A 24 0.77 -9.66 13.38
CA GLY A 24 2.04 -10.36 13.60
C GLY A 24 2.79 -10.71 12.32
N ILE A 25 2.64 -9.89 11.27
CA ILE A 25 3.32 -10.06 9.99
C ILE A 25 4.59 -9.22 9.99
N ASP A 26 5.72 -9.86 9.70
CA ASP A 26 7.00 -9.17 9.60
C ASP A 26 7.06 -8.34 8.31
N LYS A 27 7.13 -7.01 8.50
CA LYS A 27 7.15 -6.00 7.45
C LYS A 27 8.56 -5.49 7.11
N SER A 28 9.62 -6.14 7.57
CA SER A 28 11.01 -5.76 7.26
C SER A 28 11.35 -5.77 5.76
N GLY A 29 10.57 -6.49 4.95
CA GLY A 29 10.69 -6.48 3.49
C GLY A 29 9.91 -5.37 2.79
N VAL A 30 9.21 -4.49 3.52
CA VAL A 30 8.45 -3.37 2.95
C VAL A 30 9.31 -2.12 2.92
N VAL A 31 9.60 -1.63 1.72
CA VAL A 31 10.33 -0.37 1.53
C VAL A 31 9.35 0.81 1.48
N ILE A 32 9.68 1.89 2.16
CA ILE A 32 8.86 3.11 2.23
C ILE A 32 9.48 4.19 1.37
N SER A 33 8.84 4.55 0.26
CA SER A 33 9.32 5.58 -0.67
C SER A 33 8.53 6.88 -0.54
N ARG A 34 9.23 8.02 -0.58
CA ARG A 34 8.63 9.36 -0.60
C ARG A 34 8.08 9.75 -1.97
N ASP A 35 8.56 9.09 -3.02
CA ASP A 35 8.32 9.46 -4.41
C ASP A 35 7.13 8.70 -5.04
N ARG A 36 6.41 7.92 -4.23
CA ARG A 36 5.20 7.20 -4.64
C ARG A 36 4.12 7.25 -3.58
N SER A 37 2.89 7.05 -4.05
CA SER A 37 1.74 6.83 -3.17
C SER A 37 1.56 5.35 -2.88
N THR A 38 1.11 5.02 -1.68
CA THR A 38 0.70 3.66 -1.31
C THR A 38 -0.48 3.24 -2.17
N ILE A 39 -0.34 2.09 -2.83
CA ILE A 39 -1.39 1.54 -3.70
C ILE A 39 -2.67 1.35 -2.88
N THR A 40 -3.73 2.04 -3.29
CA THR A 40 -5.03 2.02 -2.60
C THR A 40 -6.12 1.65 -3.58
N LYS A 41 -6.86 0.58 -3.28
CA LYS A 41 -7.99 0.09 -4.09
C LYS A 41 -9.29 0.30 -3.33
N MET A 42 -9.95 1.42 -3.56
CA MET A 42 -11.19 1.77 -2.89
C MET A 42 -12.39 1.19 -3.66
N ARG A 43 -13.27 0.46 -2.97
CA ARG A 43 -14.51 -0.08 -3.56
C ARG A 43 -15.71 0.72 -3.07
N ILE A 44 -16.48 1.28 -4.00
CA ILE A 44 -17.77 1.92 -3.69
C ILE A 44 -18.86 0.86 -3.85
N LEU A 45 -19.62 0.62 -2.79
CA LEU A 45 -20.66 -0.41 -2.73
C LEU A 45 -22.05 0.24 -2.65
N GLY A 46 -23.05 -0.37 -3.29
CA GLY A 46 -24.45 0.02 -3.24
C GLY A 46 -25.33 -1.22 -3.29
N ASP A 47 -26.30 -1.32 -2.37
CA ASP A 47 -27.17 -2.50 -2.21
C ASP A 47 -26.44 -3.86 -2.33
N ARG A 48 -25.33 -4.00 -1.58
CA ARG A 48 -24.44 -5.18 -1.57
C ARG A 48 -23.75 -5.51 -2.91
N GLN A 49 -23.85 -4.64 -3.91
CA GLN A 49 -23.14 -4.76 -5.18
C GLN A 49 -21.96 -3.77 -5.21
N GLN A 50 -20.89 -4.15 -5.89
CA GLN A 50 -19.79 -3.22 -6.15
C GLN A 50 -20.17 -2.31 -7.32
N MET A 51 -20.34 -1.02 -7.02
CA MET A 51 -20.71 0.00 -8.00
C MET A 51 -19.50 0.52 -8.77
N MET A 52 -18.39 0.76 -8.06
CA MET A 52 -17.20 1.38 -8.64
C MET A 52 -15.93 0.94 -7.90
N ARG A 53 -14.79 1.02 -8.60
CA ARG A 53 -13.47 0.92 -8.00
C ARG A 53 -12.66 2.17 -8.33
N LEU A 54 -12.07 2.80 -7.31
CA LEU A 54 -11.11 3.88 -7.46
C LEU A 54 -9.73 3.33 -7.12
N ASP A 55 -8.84 3.37 -8.10
CA ASP A 55 -7.48 2.87 -7.99
C ASP A 55 -6.53 4.07 -7.90
N PHE A 56 -5.87 4.20 -6.76
CA PHE A 56 -4.82 5.20 -6.55
C PHE A 56 -3.49 4.47 -6.52
N GLU A 57 -2.67 4.70 -7.54
CA GLU A 57 -1.36 4.07 -7.66
C GLU A 57 -0.43 4.90 -8.54
N THR A 58 0.87 4.79 -8.28
CA THR A 58 1.90 5.34 -9.16
C THR A 58 2.22 4.31 -10.24
N VAL A 59 1.77 4.56 -11.48
CA VAL A 59 1.97 3.67 -12.64
C VAL A 59 3.34 3.93 -13.28
N ARG A 60 4.40 3.65 -12.52
CA ARG A 60 5.79 3.62 -13.01
C ARG A 60 6.55 2.51 -12.28
N ASP A 61 7.62 2.04 -12.90
CA ASP A 61 8.48 1.03 -12.30
C ASP A 61 9.11 1.52 -10.98
N VAL A 62 9.58 0.57 -10.17
CA VAL A 62 10.34 0.90 -8.96
C VAL A 62 11.75 1.30 -9.38
N GLU A 63 12.15 2.51 -8.99
CA GLU A 63 13.48 3.04 -9.27
C GLU A 63 14.44 2.73 -8.11
N GLN A 64 15.75 2.68 -8.38
CA GLN A 64 16.74 2.34 -7.35
C GLN A 64 16.74 3.32 -6.17
N GLN A 65 16.47 4.60 -6.41
CA GLN A 65 16.37 5.62 -5.35
C GLN A 65 15.27 5.32 -4.33
N GLU A 66 14.30 4.50 -4.70
CA GLU A 66 13.19 4.13 -3.82
C GLU A 66 13.50 2.91 -2.97
N LEU A 67 14.67 2.28 -3.17
CA LEU A 67 15.18 1.16 -2.38
C LEU A 67 16.15 1.63 -1.27
N GLU A 68 16.44 2.93 -1.20
CA GLU A 68 17.29 3.60 -0.21
C GLU A 68 16.47 4.14 0.97
#